data_AF-A0A3B8RY33-F1
#
_entry.id   AF-A0A3B8RY33-F1
#
_cell.length_a   1.000
_cell.length_b   1.000
_cell.length_c   1.000
_cell.angle_alpha   90.00
_cell.angle_beta   90.00
_cell.angle_gamma   90.00
#
_symmetry.space_group_name_H-M   'P 1'
#
loop_
_entity.id
_entity.type
_entity.pdbx_description
1 polymer ?
#
loop_
_entity_poly.entity_id
_entity_poly.type
_entity_poly.pdbx_seq_one_letter_code
_entity_poly.pdbx_strand_id
1 'polypeptide(L)'
;MEIRILKPRKALNKAFLKVKPNRTEIEIFKTNLSQLLDRINDNESEEFHKNLVSDFLKDTYYKQNHFINTKGRNDLVIHNTNSASGTVGVIIEAKKPTNKAEMLTKNKVNVKAFQELVLYYLRERITQKNIEIKYLIATNINEWFIFDATLFDRLFAQNKNLVKQFNDFECGRLADTKTDFFYKQVAEPFIAEIKHDIEFTYFDIRDYEKPLRNADKKDDNQLIALFKLLSPEHLLKLPFANDSNSLDKRFYGELLHIIGLTETKDGSKKLIERNKEGERNTGSFLENAIIQLDSLDKISRIENPSQFGSNLHERLFNVGLELSITWINRILFLKLLEAQLITYHKGDKSYEFLSFDKIKDYDDLNSLFFQVLARKQNERNEDVKTLFAKVPYLNSSLFEPTEIEHSTLFISQLRNDKTIPIYSQTVLKDTTGKRRTGNINPLEYLFEFLNDYDFASEGSEEIQEDNKTLINASVLGLIFEKINGYKDGSFFTPGFITMYMCRETIRKAVVQKFNETKNWNCTDIDSLYDKIEDRKEANKIINDLKICDPAVGSGHFLVSALNEMIAIKSDLKILQDRDGKRLKEYHCEVVNDELIVTDEDGELFEYIPKNKE
;
A
#
# COMPACT_ATOMS: atom_id res chain seq x y z
N MET A 1 32.86 -14.52 -0.99
CA MET A 1 31.72 -13.99 -0.22
C MET A 1 31.70 -12.50 -0.42
N GLU A 2 30.70 -11.98 -1.14
CA GLU A 2 30.42 -10.55 -1.16
C GLU A 2 29.38 -10.23 -0.08
N ILE A 3 29.53 -9.10 0.60
CA ILE A 3 28.58 -8.67 1.63
C ILE A 3 27.69 -7.60 1.03
N ARG A 4 26.38 -7.84 1.02
CA ARG A 4 25.38 -6.87 0.55
C ARG A 4 24.60 -6.29 1.73
N ILE A 5 24.82 -5.01 1.99
CA ILE A 5 24.20 -4.33 3.14
C ILE A 5 23.02 -3.49 2.64
N LEU A 6 21.83 -3.75 3.20
CA LEU A 6 20.64 -2.95 2.97
C LEU A 6 20.47 -1.92 4.09
N LYS A 7 20.12 -0.68 3.72
CA LYS A 7 19.59 0.31 4.68
C LYS A 7 18.15 -0.07 5.06
N PRO A 8 17.64 0.32 6.25
CA PRO A 8 16.26 0.05 6.67
C PRO A 8 15.20 0.29 5.60
N ARG A 9 15.24 1.44 4.93
CA ARG A 9 14.30 1.82 3.87
C ARG A 9 14.32 0.90 2.64
N LYS A 10 15.46 0.30 2.31
CA LYS A 10 15.59 -0.66 1.19
C LYS A 10 15.11 -2.06 1.56
N ALA A 11 15.11 -2.40 2.85
CA ALA A 11 14.66 -3.70 3.34
C ALA A 11 13.14 -3.80 3.48
N LEU A 12 12.45 -2.67 3.63
CA LEU A 12 11.00 -2.62 3.76
C LEU A 12 10.30 -2.92 2.45
N ASN A 13 9.17 -3.64 2.54
CA ASN A 13 8.22 -3.72 1.44
C ASN A 13 7.78 -2.30 1.07
N LYS A 14 7.88 -1.95 -0.21
CA LYS A 14 7.64 -0.57 -0.66
C LYS A 14 6.17 -0.12 -0.54
N ALA A 15 5.20 -1.03 -0.64
CA ALA A 15 3.82 -0.71 -0.34
C ALA A 15 3.61 -0.44 1.16
N PHE A 16 4.30 -1.18 2.04
CA PHE A 16 4.31 -0.87 3.47
C PHE A 16 4.99 0.47 3.78
N LEU A 17 6.04 0.82 3.03
CA LEU A 17 6.74 2.09 3.16
C LEU A 17 5.83 3.30 2.88
N LYS A 18 4.83 3.18 1.99
CA LYS A 18 3.81 4.21 1.73
C LYS A 18 2.80 4.40 2.88
N VAL A 19 2.62 3.43 3.77
CA VAL A 19 1.64 3.52 4.86
C VAL A 19 2.12 4.52 5.91
N LYS A 20 1.47 5.68 6.03
CA LYS A 20 1.87 6.69 7.02
C LYS A 20 1.66 6.15 8.45
N PRO A 21 2.69 6.11 9.31
CA PRO A 21 2.48 5.80 10.72
C PRO A 21 1.77 6.96 11.41
N ASN A 22 0.96 6.68 12.43
CA ASN A 22 0.30 7.75 13.18
C ASN A 22 1.27 8.45 14.12
N ARG A 23 1.08 9.75 14.33
CA ARG A 23 1.87 10.55 15.29
C ARG A 23 1.94 9.90 16.66
N THR A 24 0.82 9.41 17.18
CA THR A 24 0.76 8.75 18.50
C THR A 24 1.68 7.54 18.59
N GLU A 25 1.78 6.74 17.52
CA GLU A 25 2.61 5.53 17.48
C GLU A 25 4.09 5.91 17.42
N ILE A 26 4.43 6.94 16.65
CA ILE A 26 5.80 7.46 16.60
C ILE A 26 6.22 8.06 17.94
N GLU A 27 5.36 8.78 18.66
CA GLU A 27 5.71 9.31 19.99
C GLU A 27 5.95 8.19 21.02
N ILE A 28 5.18 7.09 20.96
CA ILE A 28 5.43 5.90 21.78
C ILE A 28 6.79 5.29 21.42
N PHE A 29 7.06 5.11 20.13
CA PHE A 29 8.36 4.63 19.65
C PHE A 29 9.52 5.50 20.11
N LYS A 30 9.40 6.82 19.97
CA LYS A 30 10.41 7.79 20.42
C LYS A 30 10.66 7.68 21.93
N THR A 31 9.59 7.60 22.71
CA THR A 31 9.68 7.46 24.16
C THR A 31 10.45 6.20 24.54
N ASN A 32 10.08 5.05 23.96
CA ASN A 32 10.70 3.77 24.28
C ASN A 32 12.14 3.66 23.74
N LEU A 33 12.42 4.20 22.55
CA LEU A 33 13.78 4.23 21.98
C LEU A 33 14.70 5.14 22.78
N SER A 34 14.21 6.28 23.26
CA SER A 34 14.98 7.18 24.14
C SER A 34 15.31 6.48 25.45
N GLN A 35 14.34 5.80 26.06
CA GLN A 35 14.57 5.02 27.27
C GLN A 35 15.56 3.87 27.05
N LEU A 36 15.54 3.23 25.88
CA LEU A 36 16.51 2.20 25.52
C LEU A 36 17.92 2.80 25.54
N LEU A 37 18.14 3.88 24.78
CA LEU A 37 19.44 4.56 24.67
C LEU A 37 19.95 5.07 26.03
N ASP A 38 19.09 5.69 26.84
CA ASP A 38 19.45 6.24 28.15
C ASP A 38 19.85 5.16 29.17
N ARG A 39 19.43 3.91 28.97
CA ARG A 39 19.71 2.79 29.89
C ARG A 39 20.92 1.95 29.48
N ILE A 40 21.50 2.17 28.29
CA ILE A 40 22.69 1.43 27.84
C ILE A 40 23.85 1.73 28.80
N ASN A 41 24.52 0.68 29.29
CA ASN A 41 25.65 0.81 30.19
C ASN A 41 26.69 -0.26 29.87
N ASP A 42 27.81 0.13 29.27
CA ASP A 42 28.88 -0.77 28.82
C ASP A 42 29.50 -1.65 29.93
N ASN A 43 29.30 -1.28 31.21
CA ASN A 43 29.77 -2.05 32.36
C ASN A 43 28.82 -3.18 32.78
N GLU A 44 27.59 -3.17 32.27
CA GLU A 44 26.58 -4.17 32.60
C GLU A 44 26.73 -5.46 31.79
N SER A 45 26.07 -6.51 32.29
CA SER A 45 26.10 -7.83 31.67
C SER A 45 25.40 -7.89 30.30
N GLU A 46 25.69 -8.94 29.53
CA GLU A 46 24.95 -9.26 28.30
C GLU A 46 23.45 -9.49 28.59
N GLU A 47 23.13 -10.17 29.69
CA GLU A 47 21.76 -10.41 30.15
C GLU A 47 20.99 -9.11 30.42
N PHE A 48 21.66 -8.12 31.00
CA PHE A 48 21.08 -6.79 31.24
C PHE A 48 20.64 -6.14 29.93
N HIS A 49 21.54 -6.08 28.94
CA HIS A 49 21.24 -5.47 27.64
C HIS A 49 20.18 -6.27 26.85
N LYS A 50 20.21 -7.60 26.96
CA LYS A 50 19.18 -8.47 26.38
C LYS A 50 17.78 -8.13 26.93
N ASN A 51 17.65 -7.91 28.24
CA ASN A 51 16.39 -7.50 28.84
C ASN A 51 15.92 -6.13 28.34
N LEU A 52 16.84 -5.16 28.19
CA LEU A 52 16.50 -3.86 27.61
C LEU A 52 15.96 -3.97 26.17
N VAL A 53 16.58 -4.80 25.33
CA VAL A 53 16.09 -5.08 23.97
C VAL A 53 14.70 -5.71 24.01
N SER A 54 14.47 -6.69 24.90
CA SER A 54 13.18 -7.36 25.09
C SER A 54 12.08 -6.37 25.49
N ASP A 55 12.35 -5.52 26.47
CA ASP A 55 11.41 -4.53 27.00
C ASP A 55 11.05 -3.49 25.94
N PHE A 56 12.05 -2.96 25.23
CA PHE A 56 11.84 -2.02 24.14
C PHE A 56 10.90 -2.58 23.06
N LEU A 57 11.15 -3.80 22.57
CA LEU A 57 10.29 -4.42 21.55
C LEU A 57 8.86 -4.66 22.10
N LYS A 58 8.74 -5.18 23.33
CA LYS A 58 7.44 -5.44 23.96
C LYS A 58 6.62 -4.17 24.10
N ASP A 59 7.16 -3.17 24.77
CA ASP A 59 6.44 -1.95 25.12
C ASP A 59 6.13 -1.07 23.90
N THR A 60 6.87 -1.26 22.80
CA THR A 60 6.62 -0.53 21.56
C THR A 60 5.61 -1.24 20.64
N TYR A 61 5.69 -2.56 20.50
CA TYR A 61 4.92 -3.29 19.46
C TYR A 61 4.24 -4.56 19.96
N TYR A 62 4.95 -5.41 20.68
CA TYR A 62 4.61 -6.83 20.72
C TYR A 62 3.74 -7.24 21.93
N LYS A 63 3.72 -6.47 23.01
CA LYS A 63 3.15 -6.86 24.32
C LYS A 63 1.68 -7.32 24.29
N GLN A 64 0.87 -6.78 23.37
CA GLN A 64 -0.56 -7.12 23.31
C GLN A 64 -0.85 -8.39 22.51
N ASN A 65 -0.09 -8.64 21.44
CA ASN A 65 -0.47 -9.63 20.42
C ASN A 65 0.58 -10.74 20.21
N HIS A 66 1.78 -10.58 20.76
CA HIS A 66 2.89 -11.49 20.54
C HIS A 66 3.67 -11.76 21.81
N PHE A 67 4.28 -12.94 21.88
CA PHE A 67 5.12 -13.30 23.01
C PHE A 67 6.60 -13.14 22.65
N ILE A 68 7.35 -12.44 23.51
CA ILE A 68 8.81 -12.30 23.42
C ILE A 68 9.45 -12.83 24.70
N ASN A 69 10.29 -13.84 24.57
CA ASN A 69 11.07 -14.38 25.69
C ASN A 69 12.26 -15.22 25.20
N THR A 70 13.09 -15.69 26.14
CA THR A 70 14.07 -16.75 25.91
C THR A 70 13.37 -18.06 25.52
N LYS A 71 13.97 -18.87 24.64
CA LYS A 71 13.50 -20.23 24.33
C LYS A 71 14.67 -21.20 24.35
N GLY A 72 14.75 -22.01 25.41
CA GLY A 72 15.86 -22.94 25.60
C GLY A 72 17.19 -22.19 25.72
N ARG A 73 18.09 -22.35 24.74
CA ARG A 73 19.38 -21.63 24.67
C ARG A 73 19.36 -20.41 23.76
N ASN A 74 18.25 -20.13 23.08
CA ASN A 74 18.13 -18.92 22.27
C ASN A 74 17.91 -17.73 23.21
N ASP A 75 18.68 -16.66 23.00
CA ASP A 75 18.65 -15.45 23.80
C ASP A 75 17.25 -14.83 23.84
N LEU A 76 16.70 -14.50 22.68
CA LEU A 76 15.34 -13.98 22.55
C LEU A 76 14.68 -14.53 21.29
N VAL A 77 13.39 -14.79 21.38
CA VAL A 77 12.54 -15.13 20.22
C VAL A 77 11.27 -14.30 20.24
N ILE A 78 10.78 -13.95 19.05
CA ILE A 78 9.43 -13.41 18.85
C ILE A 78 8.55 -14.54 18.31
N HIS A 79 7.47 -14.86 19.00
CA HIS A 79 6.50 -15.87 18.58
C HIS A 79 5.45 -15.28 17.62
N ASN A 80 5.01 -16.10 16.67
CA ASN A 80 3.94 -15.72 15.73
C ASN A 80 2.57 -15.49 16.42
N THR A 81 2.43 -15.93 17.68
CA THR A 81 1.23 -15.74 18.50
C THR A 81 1.57 -15.12 19.86
N ASN A 82 0.54 -14.79 20.64
CA ASN A 82 0.67 -14.26 21.99
C ASN A 82 1.04 -15.30 23.06
N SER A 83 1.49 -16.50 22.66
CA SER A 83 1.81 -17.61 23.57
C SER A 83 3.19 -18.19 23.28
N ALA A 84 3.87 -18.65 24.35
CA ALA A 84 5.12 -19.40 24.27
C ALA A 84 4.99 -20.74 23.50
N SER A 85 3.76 -21.25 23.35
CA SER A 85 3.46 -22.44 22.53
C SER A 85 3.40 -22.15 21.03
N GLY A 86 3.34 -20.87 20.63
CA GLY A 86 3.36 -20.48 19.22
C GLY A 86 4.70 -20.81 18.56
N THR A 87 4.70 -20.94 17.24
CA THR A 87 5.93 -21.10 16.47
C THR A 87 6.79 -19.83 16.55
N VAL A 88 8.11 -20.02 16.46
CA VAL A 88 9.06 -18.89 16.46
C VAL A 88 9.03 -18.24 15.08
N GLY A 89 8.77 -16.93 15.05
CA GLY A 89 8.83 -16.10 13.86
C GLY A 89 10.16 -15.37 13.69
N VAL A 90 10.79 -14.93 14.79
CA VAL A 90 12.10 -14.25 14.77
C VAL A 90 13.01 -14.81 15.84
N ILE A 91 14.28 -15.04 15.49
CA ILE A 91 15.36 -15.38 16.43
C ILE A 91 16.24 -14.16 16.62
N ILE A 92 16.54 -13.79 17.86
CA ILE A 92 17.39 -12.64 18.18
C ILE A 92 18.54 -13.14 19.07
N GLU A 93 19.76 -12.88 18.63
CA GLU A 93 20.99 -13.10 19.38
C GLU A 93 21.55 -11.75 19.86
N ALA A 94 21.71 -11.60 21.17
CA ALA A 94 22.09 -10.33 21.79
C ALA A 94 23.48 -10.43 22.41
N LYS A 95 24.39 -9.53 22.02
CA LYS A 95 25.71 -9.40 22.63
C LYS A 95 25.80 -8.14 23.48
N LYS A 96 26.71 -8.12 24.44
CA LYS A 96 27.04 -6.86 25.13
C LYS A 96 27.69 -5.86 24.15
N PRO A 97 27.48 -4.53 24.31
CA PRO A 97 28.05 -3.50 23.44
C PRO A 97 29.56 -3.61 23.21
N THR A 98 30.29 -3.98 24.26
CA THR A 98 31.76 -4.03 24.26
C THR A 98 32.33 -5.31 23.65
N ASN A 99 31.51 -6.30 23.28
CA ASN A 99 31.96 -7.61 22.76
C ASN A 99 32.28 -7.58 21.26
N LYS A 100 33.34 -6.86 20.90
CA LYS A 100 33.79 -6.73 19.50
C LYS A 100 34.31 -8.03 18.87
N ALA A 101 34.68 -9.03 19.68
CA ALA A 101 35.26 -10.27 19.20
C ALA A 101 34.20 -11.25 18.67
N GLU A 102 33.04 -11.30 19.33
CA GLU A 102 31.95 -12.23 19.01
C GLU A 102 30.85 -11.59 18.16
N MET A 103 30.78 -10.25 18.12
CA MET A 103 29.77 -9.48 17.38
C MET A 103 30.14 -9.27 15.91
N LEU A 104 29.12 -9.21 15.05
CA LEU A 104 29.28 -8.95 13.63
C LEU A 104 29.78 -7.53 13.38
N THR A 105 30.46 -7.34 12.26
CA THR A 105 30.72 -6.01 11.68
C THR A 105 30.31 -6.01 10.21
N LYS A 106 30.17 -4.82 9.61
CA LYS A 106 29.86 -4.65 8.17
C LYS A 106 30.76 -5.47 7.24
N ASN A 107 32.00 -5.74 7.65
CA ASN A 107 33.01 -6.44 6.83
C ASN A 107 33.33 -7.86 7.34
N LYS A 108 32.81 -8.25 8.51
CA LYS A 108 33.13 -9.54 9.16
C LYS A 108 31.86 -10.17 9.74
N VAL A 109 31.31 -11.13 9.01
CA VAL A 109 30.09 -11.88 9.39
C VAL A 109 30.41 -13.18 10.10
N ASN A 110 31.48 -13.89 9.73
CA ASN A 110 31.84 -15.16 10.37
C ASN A 110 32.45 -14.92 11.76
N VAL A 111 31.56 -14.79 12.74
CA VAL A 111 31.83 -14.59 14.16
C VAL A 111 30.83 -15.41 14.97
N LYS A 112 31.08 -15.53 16.27
CA LYS A 112 30.29 -16.39 17.15
C LYS A 112 28.78 -16.07 17.13
N ALA A 113 28.38 -14.80 17.19
CA ALA A 113 26.95 -14.45 17.15
C ALA A 113 26.25 -14.92 15.86
N PHE A 114 26.92 -14.89 14.71
CA PHE A 114 26.35 -15.42 13.47
C PHE A 114 26.32 -16.96 13.46
N GLN A 115 27.36 -17.61 14.03
CA GLN A 115 27.41 -19.07 14.20
C GLN A 115 26.32 -19.57 15.15
N GLU A 116 26.00 -18.80 16.19
CA GLU A 116 24.87 -19.00 17.11
C GLU A 116 23.54 -18.93 16.37
N LEU A 117 23.31 -17.89 15.55
CA LEU A 117 22.12 -17.80 14.70
C LEU A 117 21.99 -19.02 13.76
N VAL A 118 23.08 -19.49 13.15
CA VAL A 118 23.05 -20.69 12.29
C VAL A 118 22.60 -21.92 13.08
N LEU A 119 23.14 -22.13 14.28
CA LEU A 119 22.74 -23.25 15.13
C LEU A 119 21.26 -23.17 15.52
N TYR A 120 20.80 -22.01 15.99
CA TYR A 120 19.41 -21.80 16.41
C TYR A 120 18.42 -21.95 15.26
N TYR A 121 18.79 -21.45 14.08
CA TYR A 121 18.02 -21.66 12.87
C TYR A 121 17.86 -23.15 12.55
N LEU A 122 18.97 -23.91 12.51
CA LEU A 122 18.95 -25.33 12.19
C LEU A 122 18.15 -26.14 13.20
N ARG A 123 18.21 -25.80 14.50
CA ARG A 123 17.36 -26.43 15.52
C ARG A 123 15.87 -26.21 15.29
N GLU A 124 15.47 -24.98 15.01
CA GLU A 124 14.07 -24.69 14.69
C GLU A 124 13.64 -25.37 13.39
N ARG A 125 14.43 -25.21 12.32
CA ARG A 125 14.09 -25.68 10.97
C ARG A 125 14.12 -27.21 10.83
N ILE A 126 15.16 -27.86 11.34
CA ILE A 126 15.41 -29.29 11.15
C ILE A 126 14.84 -30.11 12.30
N THR A 127 15.16 -29.76 13.55
CA THR A 127 14.75 -30.54 14.73
C THR A 127 13.27 -30.30 15.07
N GLN A 128 12.85 -29.04 15.14
CA GLN A 128 11.46 -28.67 15.48
C GLN A 128 10.53 -28.63 14.25
N LYS A 129 11.08 -28.80 13.04
CA LYS A 129 10.33 -28.72 11.76
C LYS A 129 9.56 -27.41 11.60
N ASN A 130 10.05 -26.32 12.21
CA ASN A 130 9.44 -25.00 12.11
C ASN A 130 9.72 -24.42 10.71
N ILE A 131 8.65 -24.15 9.97
CA ILE A 131 8.72 -23.55 8.63
C ILE A 131 8.34 -22.07 8.60
N GLU A 132 8.10 -21.47 9.76
CA GLU A 132 7.48 -20.16 9.91
C GLU A 132 8.44 -19.06 10.38
N ILE A 133 9.75 -19.35 10.51
CA ILE A 133 10.77 -18.35 10.80
C ILE A 133 10.85 -17.36 9.63
N LYS A 134 10.80 -16.06 9.94
CA LYS A 134 10.82 -14.97 8.97
C LYS A 134 12.15 -14.25 8.94
N TYR A 135 12.73 -13.95 10.11
CA TYR A 135 14.00 -13.24 10.23
C TYR A 135 14.87 -13.77 11.37
N LEU A 136 16.17 -13.50 11.25
CA LEU A 136 17.16 -13.70 12.30
C LEU A 136 17.90 -12.39 12.55
N ILE A 137 18.14 -12.06 13.81
CA ILE A 137 18.72 -10.79 14.22
C ILE A 137 19.94 -11.04 15.10
N ALA A 138 21.07 -10.41 14.77
CA ALA A 138 22.17 -10.25 15.72
C ALA A 138 22.25 -8.78 16.13
N THR A 139 22.35 -8.50 17.42
CA THR A 139 22.48 -7.13 17.92
C THR A 139 23.41 -7.03 19.11
N ASN A 140 24.13 -5.92 19.24
CA ASN A 140 24.84 -5.55 20.46
C ASN A 140 24.16 -4.37 21.17
N ILE A 141 22.83 -4.30 21.09
CA ILE A 141 21.92 -3.17 21.39
C ILE A 141 22.11 -1.94 20.50
N ASN A 142 23.35 -1.55 20.19
CA ASN A 142 23.66 -0.40 19.34
C ASN A 142 23.48 -0.72 17.85
N GLU A 143 24.17 -1.74 17.38
CA GLU A 143 24.17 -2.19 15.99
C GLU A 143 23.24 -3.39 15.83
N TRP A 144 22.47 -3.39 14.73
CA TRP A 144 21.49 -4.41 14.41
C TRP A 144 21.74 -4.97 13.02
N PHE A 145 21.78 -6.30 12.93
CA PHE A 145 21.98 -7.06 11.71
C PHE A 145 20.78 -7.99 11.52
N ILE A 146 19.94 -7.72 10.53
CA ILE A 146 18.69 -8.46 10.28
C ILE A 146 18.80 -9.24 8.98
N PHE A 147 18.63 -10.57 9.07
CA PHE A 147 18.75 -11.51 7.96
C PHE A 147 17.39 -12.13 7.64
N ASP A 148 16.99 -12.13 6.37
CA ASP A 148 15.80 -12.88 5.93
C ASP A 148 16.06 -14.39 6.07
N ALA A 149 15.11 -15.12 6.64
CA ALA A 149 15.23 -16.56 6.86
C ALA A 149 15.39 -17.38 5.56
N THR A 150 15.00 -16.84 4.41
CA THR A 150 15.23 -17.46 3.09
C THR A 150 16.72 -17.57 2.75
N LEU A 151 17.54 -16.62 3.19
CA LEU A 151 19.00 -16.70 3.08
C LEU A 151 19.52 -17.90 3.86
N PHE A 152 19.05 -18.06 5.09
CA PHE A 152 19.45 -19.16 5.96
C PHE A 152 18.97 -20.53 5.44
N ASP A 153 17.76 -20.59 4.89
CA ASP A 153 17.24 -21.81 4.27
C ASP A 153 18.13 -22.24 3.10
N ARG A 154 18.38 -21.31 2.16
CA ARG A 154 19.20 -21.54 0.96
C ARG A 154 20.64 -21.94 1.30
N LEU A 155 21.29 -21.22 2.21
CA LEU A 155 22.72 -21.42 2.50
C LEU A 155 22.97 -22.60 3.45
N PHE A 156 22.11 -22.79 4.45
CA PHE A 156 22.37 -23.73 5.54
C PHE A 156 21.43 -24.94 5.51
N ALA A 157 20.10 -24.76 5.54
CA ALA A 157 19.17 -25.89 5.65
C ALA A 157 19.06 -26.74 4.37
N GLN A 158 19.29 -26.15 3.19
CA GLN A 158 19.33 -26.89 1.93
C GLN A 158 20.69 -27.58 1.68
N ASN A 159 21.73 -27.25 2.47
CA ASN A 159 23.04 -27.88 2.33
C ASN A 159 23.07 -29.24 3.04
N LYS A 160 23.02 -30.33 2.24
CA LYS A 160 22.98 -31.70 2.75
C LYS A 160 24.19 -32.08 3.64
N ASN A 161 25.37 -31.55 3.34
CA ASN A 161 26.58 -31.85 4.13
C ASN A 161 26.48 -31.20 5.51
N LEU A 162 26.18 -29.89 5.56
CA LEU A 162 26.02 -29.18 6.82
C LEU A 162 24.90 -29.80 7.67
N VAL A 163 23.74 -30.11 7.07
CA VAL A 163 22.62 -30.73 7.79
C VAL A 163 23.01 -32.10 8.34
N LYS A 164 23.81 -32.89 7.61
CA LYS A 164 24.34 -34.16 8.13
C LYS A 164 25.23 -33.92 9.36
N GLN A 165 26.18 -32.98 9.29
CA GLN A 165 27.07 -32.65 10.41
C GLN A 165 26.28 -32.12 11.62
N PHE A 166 25.26 -31.29 11.39
CA PHE A 166 24.34 -30.82 12.42
C PHE A 166 23.58 -31.98 13.10
N ASN A 167 23.04 -32.92 12.32
CA ASN A 167 22.36 -34.09 12.89
C ASN A 167 23.33 -35.00 13.67
N ASP A 168 24.57 -35.14 13.19
CA ASP A 168 25.62 -35.87 13.91
C ASP A 168 25.98 -35.18 15.23
N PHE A 169 26.04 -33.84 15.24
CA PHE A 169 26.23 -33.04 16.45
C PHE A 169 25.08 -33.21 17.45
N GLU A 170 23.82 -33.01 17.02
CA GLU A 170 22.66 -33.10 17.90
C GLU A 170 22.41 -34.51 18.44
N CYS A 171 22.81 -35.56 17.71
CA CYS A 171 22.78 -36.93 18.19
C CYS A 171 24.02 -37.37 18.99
N GLY A 172 24.97 -36.46 19.25
CA GLY A 172 26.19 -36.76 20.00
C GLY A 172 27.13 -37.76 19.32
N ARG A 173 27.12 -37.81 17.99
CA ARG A 173 28.03 -38.66 17.18
C ARG A 173 29.36 -37.98 16.86
N LEU A 174 29.49 -36.68 17.08
CA LEU A 174 30.73 -35.94 16.92
C LEU A 174 31.58 -35.99 18.20
N ALA A 175 32.83 -35.50 18.10
CA ALA A 175 33.83 -35.59 19.16
C ALA A 175 33.47 -34.81 20.45
N ASP A 176 32.56 -33.84 20.37
CA ASP A 176 32.03 -33.10 21.53
C ASP A 176 30.56 -32.69 21.24
N THR A 177 29.75 -32.57 22.28
CA THR A 177 28.34 -32.17 22.26
C THR A 177 28.12 -30.72 22.72
N LYS A 178 29.18 -30.03 23.13
CA LYS A 178 29.13 -28.60 23.50
C LYS A 178 28.89 -27.73 22.28
N THR A 179 28.11 -26.67 22.45
CA THR A 179 27.82 -25.72 21.37
C THR A 179 29.07 -25.02 20.84
N ASP A 180 30.07 -24.78 21.69
CA ASP A 180 31.36 -24.20 21.28
C ASP A 180 32.10 -25.08 20.24
N PHE A 181 31.90 -26.41 20.30
CA PHE A 181 32.42 -27.33 19.29
C PHE A 181 31.70 -27.12 17.96
N PHE A 182 30.36 -27.04 17.95
CA PHE A 182 29.60 -26.75 16.74
C PHE A 182 30.04 -25.43 16.10
N TYR A 183 30.20 -24.37 16.91
CA TYR A 183 30.62 -23.06 16.41
C TYR A 183 31.97 -23.12 15.70
N LYS A 184 33.00 -23.69 16.34
CA LYS A 184 34.38 -23.69 15.82
C LYS A 184 34.67 -24.76 14.77
N GLN A 185 34.02 -25.93 14.88
CA GLN A 185 34.36 -27.10 14.06
C GLN A 185 33.35 -27.38 12.95
N VAL A 186 32.15 -26.79 13.00
CA VAL A 186 31.09 -27.02 12.01
C VAL A 186 30.69 -25.71 11.33
N ALA A 187 30.21 -24.74 12.10
CA ALA A 187 29.68 -23.49 11.54
C ALA A 187 30.78 -22.60 10.95
N GLU A 188 31.84 -22.32 11.72
CA GLU A 188 32.94 -21.44 11.30
C GLU A 188 33.61 -21.90 9.99
N PRO A 189 34.03 -23.17 9.83
CA PRO A 189 34.62 -23.63 8.57
C PRO A 189 33.63 -23.57 7.41
N PHE A 190 32.37 -23.95 7.65
CA PHE A 190 31.34 -23.91 6.61
C PHE A 190 31.08 -22.49 6.10
N ILE A 191 30.93 -21.52 7.01
CA ILE A 191 30.69 -20.12 6.65
C ILE A 191 31.88 -19.56 5.85
N ALA A 192 33.12 -19.94 6.20
CA ALA A 192 34.32 -19.49 5.48
C ALA A 192 34.36 -19.98 4.02
N GLU A 193 33.68 -21.09 3.69
CA GLU A 193 33.60 -21.63 2.33
C GLU A 193 32.49 -21.01 1.46
N ILE A 194 31.60 -20.20 2.05
CA ILE A 194 30.47 -19.61 1.32
C ILE A 194 31.01 -18.64 0.26
N LYS A 195 30.74 -18.96 -1.01
CA LYS A 195 31.07 -18.10 -2.15
C LYS A 195 29.95 -17.12 -2.51
N HIS A 196 28.72 -17.45 -2.16
CA HIS A 196 27.53 -16.64 -2.40
C HIS A 196 27.50 -15.38 -1.54
N ASP A 197 26.63 -14.45 -1.93
CA ASP A 197 26.46 -13.19 -1.23
C ASP A 197 25.66 -13.39 0.04
N ILE A 198 26.12 -12.75 1.11
CA ILE A 198 25.37 -12.65 2.37
C ILE A 198 24.76 -11.25 2.40
N GLU A 199 23.44 -11.22 2.28
CA GLU A 199 22.65 -9.99 2.34
C GLU A 199 22.01 -9.83 3.72
N PHE A 200 22.09 -8.62 4.29
CA PHE A 200 21.40 -8.28 5.53
C PHE A 200 21.07 -6.80 5.61
N THR A 201 20.08 -6.48 6.43
CA THR A 201 19.77 -5.10 6.81
C THR A 201 20.64 -4.69 7.99
N TYR A 202 21.23 -3.50 7.91
CA TYR A 202 22.04 -2.94 8.99
C TYR A 202 21.56 -1.54 9.38
N PHE A 203 21.54 -1.28 10.68
CA PHE A 203 21.48 0.07 11.23
C PHE A 203 22.18 0.15 12.58
N ASP A 204 22.56 1.36 12.97
CA ASP A 204 23.02 1.71 14.31
C ASP A 204 21.98 2.63 14.95
N ILE A 205 21.44 2.26 16.13
CA ILE A 205 20.40 3.08 16.79
C ILE A 205 20.92 4.46 17.19
N ARG A 206 22.23 4.63 17.35
CA ARG A 206 22.85 5.91 17.72
C ARG A 206 22.75 6.94 16.60
N ASP A 207 22.69 6.49 15.34
CA ASP A 207 22.50 7.38 14.19
C ASP A 207 21.16 8.14 14.25
N TYR A 208 20.19 7.63 15.03
CA TYR A 208 18.87 8.22 15.20
C TYR A 208 18.75 9.10 16.46
N GLU A 209 19.82 9.27 17.25
CA GLU A 209 19.75 10.05 18.50
C GLU A 209 19.40 11.52 18.25
N LYS A 210 19.92 12.10 17.17
CA LYS A 210 19.65 13.50 16.80
C LYS A 210 18.17 13.74 16.44
N PRO A 211 17.54 13.00 15.49
CA PRO A 211 16.11 13.15 15.22
C PRO A 211 15.24 12.77 16.43
N LEU A 212 15.67 11.79 17.24
CA LEU A 212 14.93 11.35 18.41
C LEU A 212 14.79 12.41 19.51
N ARG A 213 15.86 13.17 19.79
CA ARG A 213 15.92 14.12 20.91
C ARG A 213 15.62 15.56 20.54
N ASN A 214 15.30 15.85 19.28
CA ASN A 214 14.97 17.20 18.88
C ASN A 214 13.45 17.48 18.98
N ALA A 215 13.09 18.76 18.90
CA ALA A 215 11.70 19.20 18.97
C ALA A 215 11.07 19.45 17.57
N ASP A 216 11.81 19.25 16.49
CA ASP A 216 11.30 19.47 15.14
C ASP A 216 10.53 18.22 14.67
N LYS A 217 9.20 18.34 14.65
CA LYS A 217 8.31 17.28 14.18
C LYS A 217 8.62 16.74 12.78
N LYS A 218 9.28 17.53 11.92
CA LYS A 218 9.67 17.09 10.58
C LYS A 218 10.83 16.11 10.60
N ASP A 219 11.75 16.26 11.55
CA ASP A 219 12.90 15.36 11.67
C ASP A 219 12.48 13.96 12.13
N ASP A 220 11.30 13.83 12.75
CA ASP A 220 10.72 12.53 13.11
C ASP A 220 10.46 11.63 11.89
N ASN A 221 10.32 12.20 10.68
CA ASN A 221 10.20 11.40 9.46
C ASN A 221 11.43 10.50 9.23
N GLN A 222 12.60 10.87 9.75
CA GLN A 222 13.81 10.04 9.69
C GLN A 222 13.67 8.74 10.50
N LEU A 223 12.72 8.68 11.45
CA LEU A 223 12.46 7.51 12.29
C LEU A 223 11.52 6.50 11.62
N ILE A 224 10.78 6.88 10.57
CA ILE A 224 9.73 6.05 9.96
C ILE A 224 10.27 4.70 9.50
N ALA A 225 11.42 4.69 8.80
CA ALA A 225 12.01 3.47 8.29
C ALA A 225 12.43 2.52 9.43
N LEU A 226 13.02 3.05 10.52
CA LEU A 226 13.40 2.25 11.67
C LEU A 226 12.19 1.74 12.45
N PHE A 227 11.18 2.60 12.66
CA PHE A 227 9.91 2.24 13.28
C PHE A 227 9.28 1.04 12.57
N LYS A 228 9.11 1.14 11.24
CA LYS A 228 8.53 0.07 10.42
C LYS A 228 9.39 -1.18 10.37
N LEU A 229 10.71 -1.05 10.33
CA LEU A 229 11.63 -2.19 10.25
C LEU A 229 11.50 -3.10 11.48
N LEU A 230 11.23 -2.53 12.65
CA LEU A 230 11.10 -3.27 13.91
C LEU A 230 9.66 -3.66 14.26
N SER A 231 8.70 -3.34 13.39
CA SER A 231 7.28 -3.61 13.61
C SER A 231 6.92 -5.07 13.28
N PRO A 232 5.78 -5.58 13.79
CA PRO A 232 5.32 -6.93 13.49
C PRO A 232 4.97 -7.11 12.00
N GLU A 233 4.48 -6.08 11.31
CA GLU A 233 4.21 -6.10 9.87
C GLU A 233 5.46 -6.48 9.07
N HIS A 234 6.62 -5.92 9.43
CA HIS A 234 7.87 -6.30 8.79
C HIS A 234 8.43 -7.61 9.35
N LEU A 235 8.73 -7.68 10.65
CA LEU A 235 9.49 -8.79 11.24
C LEU A 235 8.72 -10.11 11.30
N LEU A 236 7.39 -10.09 11.29
CA LEU A 236 6.56 -11.29 11.22
C LEU A 236 5.87 -11.47 9.86
N LYS A 237 6.15 -10.57 8.89
CA LYS A 237 5.53 -10.54 7.56
C LYS A 237 4.00 -10.53 7.63
N LEU A 238 3.43 -9.76 8.58
CA LEU A 238 1.98 -9.61 8.73
C LEU A 238 1.40 -8.66 7.66
N PRO A 239 0.11 -8.83 7.28
CA PRO A 239 -0.57 -7.86 6.43
C PRO A 239 -0.68 -6.49 7.14
N PHE A 240 -0.75 -5.40 6.35
CA PHE A 240 -0.85 -4.02 6.83
C PHE A 240 -2.05 -3.28 6.23
N ALA A 241 -2.46 -2.16 6.84
CA ALA A 241 -3.72 -1.45 6.61
C ALA A 241 -3.93 -0.83 5.20
N ASN A 242 -2.99 -1.01 4.26
CA ASN A 242 -3.13 -0.67 2.84
C ASN A 242 -2.78 -1.87 1.95
N ASP A 243 -3.12 -3.09 2.37
CA ASP A 243 -3.28 -4.14 1.37
C ASP A 243 -4.40 -3.67 0.43
N SER A 244 -4.02 -3.23 -0.77
CA SER A 244 -4.87 -2.71 -1.84
C SER A 244 -6.06 -3.64 -2.18
N ASN A 245 -6.01 -4.87 -1.67
CA ASN A 245 -7.04 -5.90 -1.78
C ASN A 245 -8.10 -5.87 -0.66
N SER A 246 -8.02 -4.96 0.31
CA SER A 246 -8.93 -4.91 1.47
C SER A 246 -9.88 -3.70 1.43
N LEU A 247 -11.19 -3.99 1.44
CA LEU A 247 -12.25 -2.98 1.46
C LEU A 247 -12.39 -2.35 2.84
N ASP A 248 -12.30 -1.02 2.95
CA ASP A 248 -12.75 -0.31 4.16
C ASP A 248 -14.28 -0.39 4.27
N LYS A 249 -14.75 -1.23 5.19
CA LYS A 249 -16.19 -1.51 5.37
C LYS A 249 -16.96 -0.32 5.90
N ARG A 250 -16.32 0.61 6.63
CA ARG A 250 -16.98 1.79 7.20
C ARG A 250 -17.25 2.81 6.10
N PHE A 251 -16.19 3.15 5.34
CA PHE A 251 -16.27 4.00 4.16
C PHE A 251 -17.31 3.46 3.17
N TYR A 252 -17.22 2.17 2.85
CA TYR A 252 -18.13 1.52 1.91
C TYR A 252 -19.60 1.57 2.38
N GLY A 253 -19.87 1.20 3.63
CA GLY A 253 -21.23 1.19 4.16
C GLY A 253 -21.86 2.58 4.22
N GLU A 254 -21.08 3.59 4.62
CA GLU A 254 -21.55 4.97 4.68
C GLU A 254 -21.74 5.59 3.28
N LEU A 255 -20.85 5.28 2.32
CA LEU A 255 -21.01 5.70 0.93
C LEU A 255 -22.28 5.10 0.29
N LEU A 256 -22.55 3.81 0.48
CA LEU A 256 -23.80 3.19 0.02
C LEU A 256 -25.04 3.90 0.59
N HIS A 257 -24.99 4.27 1.88
CA HIS A 257 -26.07 5.00 2.53
C HIS A 257 -26.33 6.37 1.89
N ILE A 258 -25.27 7.15 1.60
CA ILE A 258 -25.37 8.45 0.91
C ILE A 258 -25.95 8.29 -0.50
N ILE A 259 -25.54 7.24 -1.22
CA ILE A 259 -26.07 6.94 -2.56
C ILE A 259 -27.54 6.53 -2.49
N GLY A 260 -27.96 5.80 -1.45
CA GLY A 260 -29.32 5.25 -1.30
C GLY A 260 -29.42 3.74 -1.57
N LEU A 261 -28.32 3.02 -1.34
CA LEU A 261 -28.16 1.59 -1.61
C LEU A 261 -27.90 0.81 -0.31
N THR A 262 -28.10 -0.51 -0.38
CA THR A 262 -27.75 -1.45 0.70
C THR A 262 -27.12 -2.72 0.14
N GLU A 263 -26.25 -3.37 0.91
CA GLU A 263 -25.68 -4.68 0.59
C GLU A 263 -26.50 -5.77 1.29
N THR A 264 -27.14 -6.62 0.50
CA THR A 264 -27.85 -7.82 0.99
C THR A 264 -27.05 -9.07 0.66
N LYS A 265 -27.30 -10.12 1.45
CA LYS A 265 -26.65 -11.43 1.27
C LYS A 265 -27.69 -12.43 0.79
N ASP A 266 -27.48 -12.98 -0.42
CA ASP A 266 -28.26 -14.08 -0.96
C ASP A 266 -27.35 -15.31 -1.11
N GLY A 267 -27.46 -16.25 -0.17
CA GLY A 267 -26.56 -17.40 -0.08
C GLY A 267 -25.09 -16.97 0.12
N SER A 268 -24.22 -17.28 -0.85
CA SER A 268 -22.82 -16.82 -0.88
C SER A 268 -22.61 -15.50 -1.62
N LYS A 269 -23.62 -15.03 -2.37
CA LYS A 269 -23.54 -13.80 -3.16
C LYS A 269 -23.87 -12.59 -2.29
N LYS A 270 -23.14 -11.51 -2.55
CA LYS A 270 -23.43 -10.18 -2.02
C LYS A 270 -24.02 -9.36 -3.15
N LEU A 271 -25.22 -8.84 -2.95
CA LEU A 271 -25.95 -8.06 -3.94
C LEU A 271 -26.10 -6.63 -3.45
N ILE A 272 -26.03 -5.69 -4.37
CA ILE A 272 -26.28 -4.28 -4.09
C ILE A 272 -27.66 -3.95 -4.60
N GLU A 273 -28.52 -3.51 -3.69
CA GLU A 273 -29.94 -3.33 -3.97
C GLU A 273 -30.37 -1.93 -3.55
N ARG A 274 -31.44 -1.46 -4.20
CA ARG A 274 -32.17 -0.27 -3.75
C ARG A 274 -32.72 -0.54 -2.35
N ASN A 275 -32.68 0.47 -1.48
CA ASN A 275 -33.31 0.38 -0.16
C ASN A 275 -34.77 -0.05 -0.26
N LYS A 276 -35.22 -0.84 0.72
CA LYS A 276 -36.60 -1.34 0.78
C LYS A 276 -37.58 -0.19 0.93
N GLU A 277 -38.80 -0.42 0.49
CA GLU A 277 -39.88 0.54 0.70
C GLU A 277 -40.05 0.81 2.21
N GLY A 278 -40.17 2.08 2.60
CA GLY A 278 -40.13 2.54 3.99
C GLY A 278 -38.75 2.93 4.51
N GLU A 279 -37.66 2.46 3.90
CA GLU A 279 -36.27 2.80 4.25
C GLU A 279 -35.60 3.74 3.23
N ARG A 280 -36.30 4.06 2.15
CA ARG A 280 -35.82 4.96 1.09
C ARG A 280 -35.80 6.40 1.57
N ASN A 281 -34.66 7.07 1.39
CA ASN A 281 -34.47 8.47 1.73
C ASN A 281 -34.49 9.32 0.47
N THR A 282 -35.50 10.16 0.29
CA THR A 282 -35.66 11.02 -0.92
C THR A 282 -34.50 11.99 -1.15
N GLY A 283 -33.69 12.29 -0.12
CA GLY A 283 -32.47 13.06 -0.26
C GLY A 283 -31.26 12.28 -0.79
N SER A 284 -31.25 10.94 -0.72
CA SER A 284 -30.15 10.15 -1.29
C SER A 284 -30.03 10.35 -2.80
N PHE A 285 -28.82 10.25 -3.35
CA PHE A 285 -28.55 10.53 -4.77
C PHE A 285 -29.47 9.72 -5.70
N LEU A 286 -29.58 8.42 -5.44
CA LEU A 286 -30.39 7.50 -6.24
C LEU A 286 -31.87 7.84 -6.19
N GLU A 287 -32.43 8.05 -4.99
CA GLU A 287 -33.86 8.33 -4.85
C GLU A 287 -34.22 9.70 -5.44
N ASN A 288 -33.36 10.70 -5.24
CA ASN A 288 -33.54 12.02 -5.84
C ASN A 288 -33.56 11.91 -7.38
N ALA A 289 -32.61 11.19 -7.96
CA ALA A 289 -32.56 10.94 -9.40
C ALA A 289 -33.79 10.19 -9.90
N ILE A 290 -34.20 9.09 -9.25
CA ILE A 290 -35.37 8.30 -9.64
C ILE A 290 -36.65 9.16 -9.65
N ILE A 291 -36.85 10.00 -8.63
CA ILE A 291 -38.02 10.87 -8.56
C ILE A 291 -38.03 11.87 -9.73
N GLN A 292 -36.89 12.45 -10.08
CA GLN A 292 -36.80 13.37 -11.22
C GLN A 292 -36.99 12.65 -12.56
N LEU A 293 -36.42 11.45 -12.72
CA LEU A 293 -36.58 10.63 -13.93
C LEU A 293 -38.05 10.31 -14.19
N ASP A 294 -38.77 9.93 -13.14
CA ASP A 294 -40.18 9.57 -13.19
C ASP A 294 -41.06 10.81 -13.45
N SER A 295 -40.87 11.88 -12.65
CA SER A 295 -41.70 13.09 -12.75
C SER A 295 -41.58 13.84 -14.09
N LEU A 296 -40.44 13.72 -14.75
CA LEU A 296 -40.17 14.35 -16.04
C LEU A 296 -40.32 13.38 -17.23
N ASP A 297 -40.81 12.16 -16.99
CA ASP A 297 -40.98 11.09 -17.99
C ASP A 297 -39.72 10.90 -18.85
N LYS A 298 -38.55 10.80 -18.20
CA LYS A 298 -37.25 10.72 -18.91
C LYS A 298 -37.00 9.34 -19.49
N ILE A 299 -37.56 8.28 -18.90
CA ILE A 299 -37.39 6.91 -19.41
C ILE A 299 -37.98 6.76 -20.82
N SER A 300 -39.06 7.48 -21.15
CA SER A 300 -39.67 7.44 -22.48
C SER A 300 -38.80 8.10 -23.58
N ARG A 301 -37.77 8.86 -23.18
CA ARG A 301 -36.84 9.55 -24.09
C ARG A 301 -35.63 8.72 -24.49
N ILE A 302 -35.39 7.60 -23.79
CA ILE A 302 -34.29 6.69 -24.09
C ILE A 302 -34.67 5.85 -25.31
N GLU A 303 -33.77 5.73 -26.30
CA GLU A 303 -34.02 5.01 -27.55
C GLU A 303 -34.36 3.53 -27.32
N ASN A 304 -33.58 2.86 -26.47
CA ASN A 304 -33.79 1.47 -26.09
C ASN A 304 -33.97 1.39 -24.57
N PRO A 305 -35.18 1.52 -24.02
CA PRO A 305 -35.37 1.49 -22.56
C PRO A 305 -35.37 0.05 -22.00
N SER A 306 -35.59 -0.97 -22.82
CA SER A 306 -35.66 -2.38 -22.41
C SER A 306 -34.33 -2.95 -21.90
N GLN A 307 -33.18 -2.42 -22.34
CA GLN A 307 -31.85 -2.77 -21.82
C GLN A 307 -31.69 -2.41 -20.33
N PHE A 308 -32.44 -1.41 -19.86
CA PHE A 308 -32.43 -1.00 -18.46
C PHE A 308 -33.45 -1.76 -17.61
N GLY A 309 -34.15 -2.75 -18.13
CA GLY A 309 -35.06 -3.57 -17.34
C GLY A 309 -36.37 -3.91 -18.02
N SER A 310 -37.04 -4.91 -17.45
CA SER A 310 -38.28 -5.47 -17.96
C SER A 310 -39.48 -4.54 -17.75
N ASN A 311 -39.49 -3.80 -16.64
CA ASN A 311 -40.58 -2.93 -16.21
C ASN A 311 -40.09 -1.51 -15.86
N LEU A 312 -41.02 -0.57 -15.69
CA LEU A 312 -40.69 0.83 -15.41
C LEU A 312 -39.85 1.00 -14.13
N HIS A 313 -40.16 0.27 -13.06
CA HIS A 313 -39.42 0.37 -11.81
C HIS A 313 -37.96 -0.08 -11.95
N GLU A 314 -37.71 -1.17 -12.66
CA GLU A 314 -36.36 -1.63 -12.97
C GLU A 314 -35.61 -0.62 -13.83
N ARG A 315 -36.27 -0.02 -14.83
CA ARG A 315 -35.68 1.00 -15.70
C ARG A 315 -35.30 2.26 -14.94
N LEU A 316 -36.22 2.78 -14.12
CA LEU A 316 -35.97 3.91 -13.24
C LEU A 316 -34.79 3.63 -12.31
N PHE A 317 -34.76 2.45 -11.69
CA PHE A 317 -33.65 2.07 -10.81
C PHE A 317 -32.33 1.97 -11.56
N ASN A 318 -32.25 1.25 -12.67
CA ASN A 318 -31.00 1.03 -13.39
C ASN A 318 -30.45 2.32 -14.00
N VAL A 319 -31.31 3.17 -14.59
CA VAL A 319 -30.89 4.48 -15.12
C VAL A 319 -30.49 5.42 -13.97
N GLY A 320 -31.26 5.47 -12.90
CA GLY A 320 -30.93 6.28 -11.72
C GLY A 320 -29.63 5.85 -11.05
N LEU A 321 -29.36 4.54 -11.02
CA LEU A 321 -28.13 3.96 -10.49
C LEU A 321 -26.93 4.32 -11.37
N GLU A 322 -27.03 4.17 -12.69
CA GLU A 322 -25.96 4.51 -13.63
C GLU A 322 -25.59 6.01 -13.55
N LEU A 323 -26.59 6.89 -13.50
CA LEU A 323 -26.37 8.33 -13.27
C LEU A 323 -25.69 8.59 -11.92
N SER A 324 -26.20 7.99 -10.84
CA SER A 324 -25.65 8.16 -9.50
C SER A 324 -24.20 7.68 -9.40
N ILE A 325 -23.87 6.52 -9.98
CA ILE A 325 -22.51 5.99 -10.05
C ILE A 325 -21.62 6.94 -10.85
N THR A 326 -22.08 7.43 -11.99
CA THR A 326 -21.32 8.38 -12.83
C THR A 326 -20.97 9.64 -12.05
N TRP A 327 -21.94 10.24 -11.36
CA TRP A 327 -21.73 11.45 -10.58
C TRP A 327 -20.83 11.23 -9.36
N ILE A 328 -21.04 10.14 -8.61
CA ILE A 328 -20.21 9.80 -7.46
C ILE A 328 -18.77 9.49 -7.89
N ASN A 329 -18.59 8.82 -9.03
CA ASN A 329 -17.26 8.58 -9.60
C ASN A 329 -16.53 9.89 -9.93
N ARG A 330 -17.22 10.84 -10.56
CA ARG A 330 -16.66 12.19 -10.80
C ARG A 330 -16.25 12.89 -9.50
N ILE A 331 -17.08 12.83 -8.45
CA ILE A 331 -16.79 13.47 -7.15
C ILE A 331 -15.60 12.80 -6.46
N LEU A 332 -15.55 11.47 -6.44
CA LEU A 332 -14.44 10.73 -5.83
C LEU A 332 -13.12 10.95 -6.57
N PHE A 333 -13.15 10.97 -7.90
CA PHE A 333 -12.00 11.36 -8.71
C PHE A 333 -11.54 12.78 -8.36
N LEU A 334 -12.48 13.72 -8.23
CA LEU A 334 -12.16 15.09 -7.86
C LEU A 334 -11.56 15.19 -6.45
N LYS A 335 -11.98 14.33 -5.53
CA LYS A 335 -11.42 14.30 -4.17
C LYS A 335 -9.97 13.82 -4.17
N LEU A 336 -9.65 12.81 -4.98
CA LEU A 336 -8.26 12.39 -5.22
C LEU A 336 -7.44 13.53 -5.83
N LEU A 337 -7.95 14.19 -6.88
CA LEU A 337 -7.28 15.31 -7.52
C LEU A 337 -7.02 16.47 -6.54
N GLU A 338 -8.02 16.82 -5.73
CA GLU A 338 -7.89 17.86 -4.71
C GLU A 338 -6.77 17.52 -3.72
N ALA A 339 -6.77 16.30 -3.18
CA ALA A 339 -5.75 15.85 -2.23
C ALA A 339 -4.35 15.91 -2.85
N GLN A 340 -4.19 15.48 -4.11
CA GLN A 340 -2.94 15.60 -4.85
C GLN A 340 -2.52 17.06 -5.04
N LEU A 341 -3.42 17.94 -5.45
CA LEU A 341 -3.11 19.36 -5.62
C LEU A 341 -2.66 20.01 -4.31
N ILE A 342 -3.32 19.71 -3.19
CA ILE A 342 -2.90 20.20 -1.87
C ILE A 342 -1.47 19.69 -1.55
N THR A 343 -1.20 18.41 -1.82
CA THR A 343 0.10 17.77 -1.59
C THR A 343 1.21 18.42 -2.42
N TYR A 344 0.99 18.57 -3.73
CA TYR A 344 1.92 19.23 -4.66
C TYR A 344 2.23 20.68 -4.30
N HIS A 345 1.35 21.31 -3.52
CA HIS A 345 1.50 22.68 -3.04
C HIS A 345 1.78 22.75 -1.53
N LYS A 346 2.40 21.70 -0.97
CA LYS A 346 2.91 21.67 0.41
C LYS A 346 1.85 21.95 1.47
N GLY A 347 0.65 21.41 1.27
CA GLY A 347 -0.47 21.56 2.21
C GLY A 347 -1.26 22.86 2.07
N ASP A 348 -1.08 23.63 1.00
CA ASP A 348 -1.85 24.86 0.76
C ASP A 348 -3.34 24.55 0.54
N LYS A 349 -4.15 24.76 1.59
CA LYS A 349 -5.60 24.52 1.59
C LYS A 349 -6.37 25.37 0.60
N SER A 350 -5.78 26.43 0.02
CA SER A 350 -6.48 27.19 -1.02
C SER A 350 -6.68 26.40 -2.33
N TYR A 351 -6.01 25.25 -2.47
CA TYR A 351 -6.27 24.26 -3.53
C TYR A 351 -7.44 23.33 -3.23
N GLU A 352 -8.04 23.38 -2.03
CA GLU A 352 -9.30 22.70 -1.73
C GLU A 352 -10.43 23.33 -2.54
N PHE A 353 -11.25 22.54 -3.23
CA PHE A 353 -12.36 23.00 -4.05
C PHE A 353 -13.66 22.18 -3.90
N LEU A 354 -13.61 20.97 -3.35
CA LEU A 354 -14.76 20.14 -2.98
C LEU A 354 -15.20 20.42 -1.55
N SER A 355 -15.74 21.59 -1.32
CA SER A 355 -16.33 21.97 -0.04
C SER A 355 -17.69 22.60 -0.24
N PHE A 356 -18.54 22.47 0.78
CA PHE A 356 -19.84 23.11 0.78
C PHE A 356 -19.75 24.65 0.78
N ASP A 357 -18.57 25.22 1.06
CA ASP A 357 -18.32 26.66 0.92
C ASP A 357 -18.23 27.13 -0.53
N LYS A 358 -17.72 26.29 -1.42
CA LYS A 358 -17.53 26.60 -2.85
C LYS A 358 -18.61 26.00 -3.74
N ILE A 359 -19.22 24.90 -3.30
CA ILE A 359 -20.23 24.15 -4.05
C ILE A 359 -21.46 24.02 -3.14
N LYS A 360 -22.41 24.94 -3.27
CA LYS A 360 -23.57 25.05 -2.38
C LYS A 360 -24.71 24.11 -2.77
N ASP A 361 -24.76 23.71 -4.03
CA ASP A 361 -25.83 22.91 -4.60
C ASP A 361 -25.38 22.08 -5.81
N TYR A 362 -26.33 21.36 -6.42
CA TYR A 362 -26.05 20.54 -7.59
C TYR A 362 -25.81 21.34 -8.88
N ASP A 363 -26.22 22.62 -8.95
CA ASP A 363 -25.95 23.50 -10.09
C ASP A 363 -24.47 23.92 -10.11
N ASP A 364 -23.92 24.26 -8.94
CA ASP A 364 -22.49 24.52 -8.76
C ASP A 364 -21.65 23.28 -9.12
N LEU A 365 -22.08 22.10 -8.68
CA LEU A 365 -21.39 20.84 -8.96
C LEU A 365 -21.42 20.49 -10.45
N ASN A 366 -22.56 20.71 -11.11
CA ASN A 366 -22.70 20.58 -12.56
C ASN A 366 -21.75 21.53 -13.31
N SER A 367 -21.63 22.77 -12.83
CA SER A 367 -20.72 23.76 -13.39
C SER A 367 -19.25 23.35 -13.23
N LEU A 368 -18.87 22.78 -12.08
CA LEU A 368 -17.54 22.20 -11.87
C LEU A 368 -17.25 21.08 -12.89
N PHE A 369 -18.20 20.18 -13.14
CA PHE A 369 -18.01 19.11 -14.12
C PHE A 369 -17.80 19.67 -15.54
N PHE A 370 -18.75 20.44 -16.05
CA PHE A 370 -18.83 20.71 -17.49
C PHE A 370 -18.27 22.07 -17.93
N GLN A 371 -18.12 23.02 -16.99
CA GLN A 371 -17.62 24.36 -17.28
C GLN A 371 -16.19 24.58 -16.79
N VAL A 372 -15.69 23.72 -15.87
CA VAL A 372 -14.33 23.83 -15.32
C VAL A 372 -13.44 22.67 -15.79
N LEU A 373 -13.84 21.42 -15.58
CA LEU A 373 -12.98 20.26 -15.85
C LEU A 373 -13.00 19.82 -17.31
N ALA A 374 -14.13 20.00 -17.99
CA ALA A 374 -14.27 19.74 -19.42
C ALA A 374 -13.78 20.90 -20.31
N ARG A 375 -13.34 22.02 -19.72
CA ARG A 375 -12.95 23.25 -20.45
C ARG A 375 -11.55 23.72 -20.09
N LYS A 376 -10.81 24.18 -21.09
CA LYS A 376 -9.51 24.83 -20.87
C LYS A 376 -9.71 26.12 -20.08
N GLN A 377 -8.72 26.50 -19.27
CA GLN A 377 -8.80 27.66 -18.38
C GLN A 377 -9.17 28.97 -19.08
N ASN A 378 -8.67 29.19 -20.30
CA ASN A 378 -8.95 30.37 -21.13
C ASN A 378 -10.34 30.36 -21.80
N GLU A 379 -11.06 29.23 -21.75
CA GLU A 379 -12.40 29.05 -22.33
C GLU A 379 -13.51 29.05 -21.25
N ARG A 380 -13.14 29.16 -19.96
CA ARG A 380 -14.09 29.21 -18.84
C ARG A 380 -14.84 30.54 -18.82
N ASN A 381 -16.11 30.51 -18.43
CA ASN A 381 -16.90 31.73 -18.19
C ASN A 381 -16.42 32.46 -16.93
N GLU A 382 -16.80 33.72 -16.78
CA GLU A 382 -16.33 34.57 -15.68
C GLU A 382 -16.77 34.08 -14.29
N ASP A 383 -17.95 33.45 -14.20
CA ASP A 383 -18.51 32.94 -12.94
C ASP A 383 -17.64 31.84 -12.31
N VAL A 384 -17.17 30.89 -13.12
CA VAL A 384 -16.37 29.75 -12.63
C VAL A 384 -14.86 30.00 -12.65
N LYS A 385 -14.40 30.94 -13.47
CA LYS A 385 -12.98 31.20 -13.70
C LYS A 385 -12.25 31.67 -12.45
N THR A 386 -12.85 32.57 -11.68
CA THR A 386 -12.26 33.06 -10.43
C THR A 386 -12.40 32.02 -9.31
N LEU A 387 -13.60 31.43 -9.16
CA LEU A 387 -13.90 30.48 -8.10
C LEU A 387 -13.03 29.21 -8.17
N PHE A 388 -12.77 28.72 -9.39
CA PHE A 388 -12.00 27.51 -9.66
C PHE A 388 -10.68 27.76 -10.40
N ALA A 389 -10.07 28.95 -10.20
CA ALA A 389 -8.83 29.34 -10.86
C ALA A 389 -7.67 28.33 -10.66
N LYS A 390 -7.64 27.67 -9.50
CA LYS A 390 -6.61 26.69 -9.12
C LYS A 390 -6.91 25.26 -9.58
N VAL A 391 -8.09 25.01 -10.15
CA VAL A 391 -8.46 23.68 -10.66
C VAL A 391 -7.92 23.53 -12.09
N PRO A 392 -7.05 22.53 -12.35
CA PRO A 392 -6.48 22.32 -13.68
C PRO A 392 -7.53 21.82 -14.68
N TYR A 393 -7.19 21.93 -15.96
CA TYR A 393 -7.91 21.23 -17.02
C TYR A 393 -7.28 19.85 -17.21
N LEU A 394 -8.09 18.79 -17.23
CA LEU A 394 -7.60 17.41 -17.26
C LEU A 394 -7.77 16.70 -18.60
N ASN A 395 -8.43 17.32 -19.59
CA ASN A 395 -8.71 16.71 -20.89
C ASN A 395 -9.23 15.26 -20.76
N SER A 396 -10.18 15.06 -19.85
CA SER A 396 -10.69 13.72 -19.50
C SER A 396 -12.14 13.59 -19.95
N SER A 397 -12.43 12.49 -20.66
CA SER A 397 -13.78 12.11 -21.05
C SER A 397 -14.69 11.83 -19.85
N LEU A 398 -14.12 11.61 -18.66
CA LEU A 398 -14.89 11.48 -17.41
C LEU A 398 -15.78 12.69 -17.16
N PHE A 399 -15.38 13.88 -17.63
CA PHE A 399 -16.13 15.13 -17.44
C PHE A 399 -16.84 15.60 -18.71
N GLU A 400 -16.87 14.77 -19.76
CA GLU A 400 -17.78 14.98 -20.87
C GLU A 400 -19.18 14.44 -20.50
N PRO A 401 -20.27 15.12 -20.89
CA PRO A 401 -21.61 14.59 -20.70
C PRO A 401 -21.76 13.21 -21.35
N THR A 402 -22.30 12.25 -20.62
CA THR A 402 -22.58 10.92 -21.17
C THR A 402 -23.86 10.93 -22.01
N GLU A 403 -24.05 9.92 -22.86
CA GLU A 403 -25.29 9.77 -23.63
C GLU A 403 -26.53 9.65 -22.72
N ILE A 404 -26.40 8.96 -21.57
CA ILE A 404 -27.49 8.83 -20.61
C ILE A 404 -27.83 10.16 -19.95
N GLU A 405 -26.85 10.99 -19.60
CA GLU A 405 -27.10 12.35 -19.07
C GLU A 405 -27.81 13.24 -20.09
N HIS A 406 -27.38 13.18 -21.35
CA HIS A 406 -28.01 13.92 -22.45
C HIS A 406 -29.46 13.51 -22.68
N SER A 407 -29.74 12.21 -22.67
CA SER A 407 -31.08 11.68 -22.93
C SER A 407 -32.01 11.79 -21.72
N THR A 408 -31.48 11.95 -20.50
CA THR A 408 -32.26 11.92 -19.26
C THR A 408 -32.07 13.16 -18.40
N LEU A 409 -31.16 13.11 -17.42
CA LEU A 409 -30.92 14.12 -16.40
C LEU A 409 -29.43 14.45 -16.29
N PHE A 410 -29.17 15.74 -16.11
CA PHE A 410 -27.92 16.23 -15.55
C PHE A 410 -28.02 16.34 -14.03
N ILE A 411 -26.89 16.30 -13.33
CA ILE A 411 -26.85 16.38 -11.87
C ILE A 411 -27.52 17.65 -11.32
N SER A 412 -27.47 18.76 -12.06
CA SER A 412 -28.14 20.03 -11.71
C SER A 412 -29.66 19.90 -11.54
N GLN A 413 -30.28 18.86 -12.08
CA GLN A 413 -31.72 18.64 -11.96
C GLN A 413 -32.12 17.98 -10.63
N LEU A 414 -31.16 17.56 -9.80
CA LEU A 414 -31.44 17.03 -8.47
C LEU A 414 -31.97 18.13 -7.52
N ARG A 415 -32.83 17.73 -6.57
CA ARG A 415 -33.46 18.64 -5.61
C ARG A 415 -32.52 19.03 -4.46
N ASN A 416 -32.31 20.33 -4.27
CA ASN A 416 -31.47 20.90 -3.21
C ASN A 416 -32.15 20.97 -1.83
N ASP A 417 -33.49 20.93 -1.77
CA ASP A 417 -34.28 21.14 -0.55
C ASP A 417 -34.43 19.88 0.33
N LYS A 418 -33.71 18.81 0.02
CA LYS A 418 -33.83 17.52 0.72
C LYS A 418 -32.72 17.33 1.75
N THR A 419 -33.02 16.50 2.74
CA THR A 419 -32.07 16.05 3.76
C THR A 419 -32.08 14.52 3.83
N ILE A 420 -30.99 13.95 4.35
CA ILE A 420 -30.86 12.52 4.63
C ILE A 420 -30.44 12.33 6.10
N PRO A 421 -30.92 11.29 6.81
CA PRO A 421 -30.41 10.95 8.13
C PRO A 421 -28.93 10.57 8.05
N ILE A 422 -28.15 10.96 9.06
CA ILE A 422 -26.74 10.58 9.18
C ILE A 422 -26.62 9.09 9.50
N TYR A 423 -25.66 8.41 8.86
CA TYR A 423 -25.45 6.98 9.05
C TYR A 423 -25.10 6.63 10.49
N SER A 424 -25.68 5.56 11.04
CA SER A 424 -25.50 5.19 12.46
C SER A 424 -24.06 4.88 12.87
N GLN A 425 -23.23 4.46 11.90
CA GLN A 425 -21.80 4.18 12.10
C GLN A 425 -20.92 5.23 11.42
N THR A 426 -21.45 6.45 11.24
CA THR A 426 -20.74 7.55 10.57
C THR A 426 -19.35 7.77 11.13
N VAL A 427 -18.42 8.09 10.24
CA VAL A 427 -17.09 8.60 10.61
C VAL A 427 -17.19 9.97 11.30
N LEU A 428 -18.21 10.76 10.94
CA LEU A 428 -18.37 12.14 11.37
C LEU A 428 -18.56 12.26 12.88
N LYS A 429 -17.81 13.18 13.48
CA LYS A 429 -17.88 13.50 14.90
C LYS A 429 -18.35 14.92 15.12
N ASP A 430 -19.11 15.12 16.19
CA ASP A 430 -19.46 16.44 16.70
C ASP A 430 -18.27 17.11 17.40
N THR A 431 -18.46 18.35 17.85
CA THR A 431 -17.43 19.13 18.56
C THR A 431 -17.00 18.51 19.90
N THR A 432 -17.74 17.53 20.42
CA THR A 432 -17.39 16.79 21.64
C THR A 432 -16.68 15.47 21.35
N GLY A 433 -16.46 15.14 20.06
CA GLY A 433 -15.84 13.90 19.61
C GLY A 433 -16.79 12.71 19.55
N LYS A 434 -18.09 12.89 19.77
CA LYS A 434 -19.11 11.83 19.65
C LYS A 434 -19.61 11.74 18.22
N ARG A 435 -20.10 10.55 17.81
CA ARG A 435 -20.67 10.37 16.47
C ARG A 435 -21.83 11.33 16.24
N ARG A 436 -21.84 12.01 15.10
CA ARG A 436 -22.89 12.96 14.72
C ARG A 436 -24.21 12.21 14.48
N THR A 437 -25.32 12.85 14.80
CA THR A 437 -26.68 12.32 14.60
C THR A 437 -27.59 13.41 14.04
N GLY A 438 -28.68 13.04 13.38
CA GLY A 438 -29.67 13.98 12.84
C GLY A 438 -29.81 13.85 11.33
N ASN A 439 -30.33 14.91 10.70
CA ASN A 439 -30.45 15.02 9.25
C ASN A 439 -29.52 16.10 8.72
N ILE A 440 -29.01 15.91 7.51
CA ILE A 440 -28.04 16.81 6.87
C ILE A 440 -28.34 16.91 5.36
N ASN A 441 -27.92 18.01 4.73
CA ASN A 441 -27.98 18.11 3.27
C ASN A 441 -27.09 17.01 2.65
N PRO A 442 -27.56 16.26 1.63
CA PRO A 442 -26.80 15.13 1.06
C PRO A 442 -25.45 15.52 0.44
N LEU A 443 -25.35 16.71 -0.17
CA LEU A 443 -24.13 17.20 -0.78
C LEU A 443 -23.12 17.67 0.28
N GLU A 444 -23.60 18.42 1.27
CA GLU A 444 -22.81 18.78 2.47
C GLU A 444 -22.28 17.51 3.17
N TYR A 445 -23.16 16.52 3.35
CA TYR A 445 -22.80 15.25 3.98
C TYR A 445 -21.72 14.53 3.18
N LEU A 446 -21.85 14.42 1.86
CA LEU A 446 -20.84 13.77 1.03
C LEU A 446 -19.47 14.45 1.17
N PHE A 447 -19.40 15.78 1.15
CA PHE A 447 -18.13 16.49 1.31
C PHE A 447 -17.54 16.35 2.70
N GLU A 448 -18.34 16.50 3.77
CA GLU A 448 -17.86 16.26 5.14
C GLU A 448 -17.35 14.82 5.31
N PHE A 449 -18.11 13.85 4.83
CA PHE A 449 -17.76 12.43 4.87
C PHE A 449 -16.42 12.19 4.18
N LEU A 450 -16.24 12.67 2.94
CA LEU A 450 -14.99 12.51 2.20
C LEU A 450 -13.82 13.27 2.85
N ASN A 451 -14.08 14.40 3.52
CA ASN A 451 -13.05 15.18 4.21
C ASN A 451 -12.51 14.48 5.47
N ASP A 452 -13.22 13.50 6.04
CA ASP A 452 -12.77 12.75 7.21
C ASP A 452 -11.91 11.52 6.88
N TYR A 453 -11.64 11.29 5.59
CA TYR A 453 -10.69 10.31 5.09
C TYR A 453 -9.46 10.99 4.45
N ASP A 454 -8.34 10.27 4.40
CA ASP A 454 -7.13 10.71 3.72
C ASP A 454 -7.13 10.18 2.28
N PHE A 455 -7.05 11.07 1.30
CA PHE A 455 -6.97 10.74 -0.12
C PHE A 455 -5.59 11.06 -0.71
N ALA A 456 -4.64 11.57 0.09
CA ALA A 456 -3.29 11.88 -0.33
C ALA A 456 -2.42 10.60 -0.30
N SER A 457 -2.61 9.72 -1.29
CA SER A 457 -1.97 8.41 -1.34
C SER A 457 -0.58 8.40 -1.99
N GLU A 458 -0.11 9.50 -2.59
CA GLU A 458 1.13 9.51 -3.38
C GLU A 458 2.24 10.35 -2.76
N GLY A 459 3.42 9.74 -2.65
CA GLY A 459 4.70 10.44 -2.77
C GLY A 459 5.38 10.93 -1.49
N SER A 460 4.88 10.65 -0.28
CA SER A 460 5.58 11.09 0.94
C SER A 460 5.63 10.03 2.06
N GLU A 461 6.84 9.75 2.53
CA GLU A 461 7.08 9.08 3.82
C GLU A 461 6.87 10.11 4.95
N GLU A 462 5.61 10.39 5.25
CA GLU A 462 5.24 11.34 6.30
C GLU A 462 4.51 10.65 7.45
N ILE A 463 4.64 11.25 8.63
CA ILE A 463 3.85 10.89 9.80
C ILE A 463 2.45 11.49 9.64
N GLN A 464 1.44 10.68 9.84
CA GLN A 464 0.07 11.15 9.85
C GLN A 464 -0.22 11.86 11.17
N GLU A 465 -0.52 13.17 11.11
CA GLU A 465 -0.88 13.95 12.31
C GLU A 465 -2.33 13.68 12.74
N ASP A 466 -3.22 13.41 11.79
CA ASP A 466 -4.63 13.10 12.02
C ASP A 466 -4.88 11.60 11.80
N ASN A 467 -5.68 10.94 12.65
CA ASN A 467 -5.95 9.49 12.55
C ASN A 467 -6.98 9.14 11.44
N LYS A 468 -6.86 9.73 10.24
CA LYS A 468 -7.78 9.50 9.13
C LYS A 468 -7.41 8.23 8.38
N THR A 469 -8.40 7.43 7.99
CA THR A 469 -8.12 6.24 7.18
C THR A 469 -7.76 6.65 5.75
N LEU A 470 -6.72 6.04 5.16
CA LEU A 470 -6.35 6.25 3.77
C LEU A 470 -7.34 5.56 2.82
N ILE A 471 -7.77 6.26 1.77
CA ILE A 471 -8.56 5.74 0.66
C ILE A 471 -7.79 5.99 -0.64
N ASN A 472 -7.15 4.95 -1.16
CA ASN A 472 -6.39 5.00 -2.43
C ASN A 472 -7.27 4.66 -3.64
N ALA A 473 -6.72 4.85 -4.85
CA ALA A 473 -7.41 4.56 -6.10
C ALA A 473 -7.84 3.08 -6.22
N SER A 474 -7.02 2.13 -5.73
CA SER A 474 -7.34 0.70 -5.77
C SER A 474 -8.57 0.34 -4.91
N VAL A 475 -8.69 0.92 -3.71
CA VAL A 475 -9.86 0.75 -2.84
C VAL A 475 -11.12 1.30 -3.52
N LEU A 476 -11.04 2.46 -4.19
CA LEU A 476 -12.16 3.01 -4.95
C LEU A 476 -12.55 2.11 -6.12
N GLY A 477 -11.57 1.57 -6.86
CA GLY A 477 -11.81 0.60 -7.92
C GLY A 477 -12.59 -0.62 -7.42
N LEU A 478 -12.20 -1.18 -6.27
CA LEU A 478 -12.91 -2.30 -5.64
C LEU A 478 -14.34 -1.93 -5.21
N ILE A 479 -14.57 -0.72 -4.70
CA ILE A 479 -15.90 -0.23 -4.34
C ILE A 479 -16.79 -0.16 -5.59
N PHE A 480 -16.30 0.45 -6.67
CA PHE A 480 -17.06 0.57 -7.91
C PHE A 480 -17.30 -0.79 -8.57
N GLU A 481 -16.36 -1.72 -8.48
CA GLU A 481 -16.57 -3.08 -8.96
C GLU A 481 -17.74 -3.75 -8.24
N LYS A 482 -17.84 -3.59 -6.92
CA LYS A 482 -18.96 -4.14 -6.14
C LYS A 482 -20.29 -3.47 -6.46
N ILE A 483 -20.29 -2.14 -6.62
CA ILE A 483 -21.51 -1.40 -6.95
C ILE A 483 -21.96 -1.73 -8.39
N ASN A 484 -21.03 -1.89 -9.34
CA ASN A 484 -21.33 -2.26 -10.72
C ASN A 484 -21.69 -3.75 -10.87
N GLY A 485 -21.18 -4.62 -10.00
CA GLY A 485 -21.49 -6.06 -9.95
C GLY A 485 -22.89 -6.40 -9.41
N TYR A 486 -23.77 -5.41 -9.24
CA TYR A 486 -25.05 -5.51 -8.52
C TYR A 486 -26.04 -6.55 -9.05
N LYS A 487 -25.95 -6.96 -10.32
CA LYS A 487 -26.83 -8.01 -10.91
C LYS A 487 -26.19 -9.40 -11.00
N ASP A 488 -24.92 -9.48 -11.37
CA ASP A 488 -24.30 -10.78 -11.74
C ASP A 488 -23.48 -11.42 -10.61
N GLY A 489 -23.22 -10.68 -9.52
CA GLY A 489 -22.35 -11.16 -8.45
C GLY A 489 -20.95 -11.45 -8.96
N SER A 490 -20.32 -10.44 -9.57
CA SER A 490 -18.98 -10.54 -10.15
C SER A 490 -18.00 -11.12 -9.14
N PHE A 491 -17.28 -12.16 -9.57
CA PHE A 491 -16.22 -12.76 -8.78
C PHE A 491 -14.94 -11.97 -8.97
N PHE A 492 -14.56 -11.26 -7.91
CA PHE A 492 -13.30 -10.54 -7.80
C PHE A 492 -12.12 -11.48 -8.08
N THR A 493 -11.23 -11.09 -9.01
CA THR A 493 -9.91 -11.72 -9.15
C THR A 493 -8.97 -11.04 -8.17
N PRO A 494 -8.44 -11.73 -7.16
CA PRO A 494 -7.49 -11.15 -6.21
C PRO A 494 -6.31 -10.46 -6.93
N GLY A 495 -5.90 -9.28 -6.46
CA GLY A 495 -4.87 -8.47 -7.13
C GLY A 495 -3.55 -9.22 -7.35
N PHE A 496 -3.17 -10.13 -6.46
CA PHE A 496 -1.98 -10.96 -6.65
C PHE A 496 -2.09 -11.92 -7.85
N ILE A 497 -3.30 -12.42 -8.15
CA ILE A 497 -3.56 -13.27 -9.33
C ILE A 497 -3.50 -12.41 -10.58
N THR A 498 -4.19 -11.25 -10.58
CA THR A 498 -4.17 -10.31 -11.70
C THR A 498 -2.75 -9.86 -12.04
N MET A 499 -1.94 -9.49 -11.04
CA MET A 499 -0.54 -9.15 -11.23
C MET A 499 0.27 -10.31 -11.79
N TYR A 500 0.13 -11.51 -11.24
CA TYR A 500 0.86 -12.68 -11.72
C TYR A 500 0.56 -12.95 -13.20
N MET A 501 -0.73 -12.89 -13.58
CA MET A 501 -1.16 -13.02 -14.97
C MET A 501 -0.57 -11.92 -15.85
N CYS A 502 -0.68 -10.65 -15.45
CA CYS A 502 -0.11 -9.53 -16.21
C CYS A 502 1.40 -9.67 -16.39
N ARG A 503 2.13 -9.95 -15.31
CA ARG A 503 3.60 -10.13 -15.32
C ARG A 503 4.03 -11.24 -16.27
N GLU A 504 3.41 -12.42 -16.16
CA GLU A 504 3.79 -13.56 -17.00
C GLU A 504 3.41 -13.37 -18.47
N THR A 505 2.24 -12.80 -18.74
CA THR A 505 1.73 -12.65 -20.11
C THR A 505 2.37 -11.47 -20.84
N ILE A 506 2.45 -10.30 -20.20
CA ILE A 506 2.92 -9.07 -20.84
C ILE A 506 4.43 -9.14 -21.08
N ARG A 507 5.22 -9.67 -20.15
CA ARG A 507 6.68 -9.84 -20.38
C ARG A 507 6.96 -10.73 -21.58
N LYS A 508 6.26 -11.86 -21.71
CA LYS A 508 6.37 -12.75 -22.88
C LYS A 508 5.93 -12.07 -24.16
N ALA A 509 4.83 -11.32 -24.12
CA ALA A 509 4.33 -10.57 -25.27
C ALA A 509 5.32 -9.49 -25.74
N VAL A 510 5.99 -8.79 -24.81
CA VAL A 510 7.04 -7.82 -25.14
C VAL A 510 8.22 -8.51 -25.83
N VAL A 511 8.74 -9.61 -25.27
CA VAL A 511 9.84 -10.39 -25.89
C VAL A 511 9.46 -10.85 -27.30
N GLN A 512 8.26 -11.41 -27.46
CA GLN A 512 7.76 -11.83 -28.76
C GLN A 512 7.70 -10.65 -29.74
N LYS A 513 7.15 -9.50 -29.31
CA LYS A 513 7.01 -8.31 -30.16
C LYS A 513 8.37 -7.78 -30.64
N PHE A 514 9.38 -7.77 -29.78
CA PHE A 514 10.76 -7.41 -30.16
C PHE A 514 11.35 -8.42 -31.14
N ASN A 515 11.21 -9.72 -30.88
CA ASN A 515 11.72 -10.76 -31.77
C ASN A 515 11.08 -10.67 -33.17
N GLU A 516 9.76 -10.46 -33.26
CA GLU A 516 9.04 -10.28 -34.53
C GLU A 516 9.46 -9.00 -35.27
N THR A 517 9.65 -7.89 -34.54
CA THR A 517 9.95 -6.59 -35.15
C THR A 517 11.42 -6.46 -35.58
N LYS A 518 12.34 -7.02 -34.79
CA LYS A 518 13.80 -6.87 -34.96
C LYS A 518 14.48 -8.12 -35.52
N ASN A 519 13.74 -9.21 -35.73
CA ASN A 519 14.28 -10.54 -36.07
C ASN A 519 15.35 -11.00 -35.07
N TRP A 520 15.05 -10.86 -33.78
CA TRP A 520 15.90 -11.32 -32.68
C TRP A 520 15.45 -12.69 -32.16
N ASN A 521 16.32 -13.33 -31.36
CA ASN A 521 16.07 -14.59 -30.68
C ASN A 521 16.28 -14.42 -29.16
N CYS A 522 15.62 -13.45 -28.56
CA CYS A 522 15.69 -13.21 -27.11
C CYS A 522 14.71 -14.14 -26.39
N THR A 523 15.10 -14.63 -25.21
CA THR A 523 14.31 -15.59 -24.40
C THR A 523 13.56 -14.93 -23.25
N ASP A 524 13.99 -13.74 -22.85
CA ASP A 524 13.57 -13.04 -21.64
C ASP A 524 13.83 -11.53 -21.76
N ILE A 525 13.43 -10.77 -20.74
CA ILE A 525 13.62 -9.32 -20.68
C ILE A 525 15.11 -8.94 -20.57
N ASP A 526 15.93 -9.74 -19.90
CA ASP A 526 17.37 -9.45 -19.73
C ASP A 526 18.12 -9.53 -21.06
N SER A 527 17.83 -10.53 -21.88
CA SER A 527 18.39 -10.66 -23.24
C SER A 527 17.91 -9.57 -24.20
N LEU A 528 16.75 -8.95 -23.96
CA LEU A 528 16.36 -7.71 -24.67
C LEU A 528 17.19 -6.52 -24.20
N TYR A 529 17.35 -6.34 -22.89
CA TYR A 529 18.09 -5.21 -22.31
C TYR A 529 19.48 -5.08 -22.93
N ASP A 530 20.21 -6.19 -23.07
CA ASP A 530 21.56 -6.20 -23.64
C ASP A 530 21.63 -5.82 -25.13
N LYS A 531 20.50 -5.87 -25.85
CA LYS A 531 20.43 -5.57 -27.30
C LYS A 531 19.79 -4.22 -27.63
N ILE A 532 19.13 -3.57 -26.69
CA ILE A 532 18.45 -2.30 -26.95
C ILE A 532 19.48 -1.17 -26.99
N GLU A 533 19.71 -0.63 -28.19
CA GLU A 533 20.55 0.55 -28.41
C GLU A 533 19.72 1.84 -28.53
N ASP A 534 18.59 1.78 -29.24
CA ASP A 534 17.68 2.91 -29.45
C ASP A 534 16.44 2.83 -28.52
N ARG A 535 16.41 3.71 -27.53
CA ARG A 535 15.31 3.82 -26.56
C ARG A 535 14.00 4.30 -27.18
N LYS A 536 14.07 5.18 -28.18
CA LYS A 536 12.88 5.74 -28.83
C LYS A 536 12.19 4.67 -29.66
N GLU A 537 12.97 3.89 -30.39
CA GLU A 537 12.48 2.72 -31.11
C GLU A 537 11.89 1.68 -30.15
N ALA A 538 12.62 1.33 -29.08
CA ALA A 538 12.15 0.38 -28.08
C ALA A 538 10.82 0.82 -27.43
N ASN A 539 10.68 2.11 -27.07
CA ASN A 539 9.41 2.65 -26.57
C ASN A 539 8.29 2.52 -27.59
N LYS A 540 8.55 2.77 -28.86
CA LYS A 540 7.55 2.62 -29.92
C LYS A 540 7.06 1.18 -30.03
N ILE A 541 7.98 0.21 -30.04
CA ILE A 541 7.65 -1.22 -30.10
C ILE A 541 6.73 -1.63 -28.94
N ILE A 542 7.04 -1.21 -27.71
CA ILE A 542 6.22 -1.51 -26.54
C ILE A 542 4.87 -0.77 -26.58
N ASN A 543 4.86 0.51 -26.97
CA ASN A 543 3.62 1.31 -27.07
C ASN A 543 2.65 0.80 -28.15
N ASP A 544 3.16 0.09 -29.15
CA ASP A 544 2.36 -0.51 -30.21
C ASP A 544 1.68 -1.82 -29.77
N LEU A 545 2.01 -2.35 -28.58
CA LEU A 545 1.32 -3.51 -28.00
C LEU A 545 -0.16 -3.19 -27.73
N LYS A 546 -1.06 -4.10 -28.11
CA LYS A 546 -2.50 -3.97 -27.90
C LYS A 546 -2.96 -5.06 -26.93
N ILE A 547 -3.65 -4.63 -25.87
CA ILE A 547 -4.21 -5.50 -24.84
C ILE A 547 -5.73 -5.31 -24.88
N CYS A 548 -6.48 -6.41 -24.83
CA CYS A 548 -7.93 -6.41 -24.85
C CYS A 548 -8.44 -7.28 -23.71
N ASP A 549 -9.31 -6.71 -22.88
CA ASP A 549 -10.11 -7.44 -21.91
C ASP A 549 -11.59 -7.34 -22.32
N PRO A 550 -12.15 -8.41 -22.93
CA PRO A 550 -13.54 -8.40 -23.38
C PRO A 550 -14.57 -8.31 -22.25
N ALA A 551 -14.19 -8.60 -21.00
CA ALA A 551 -15.04 -8.61 -19.82
C ALA A 551 -14.46 -7.69 -18.73
N VAL A 552 -14.03 -6.50 -19.16
CA VAL A 552 -13.19 -5.56 -18.42
C VAL A 552 -13.71 -5.18 -17.02
N GLY A 553 -15.01 -5.21 -16.80
CA GLY A 553 -15.62 -4.86 -15.51
C GLY A 553 -15.15 -3.48 -15.03
N SER A 554 -14.49 -3.44 -13.87
CA SER A 554 -13.93 -2.22 -13.25
C SER A 554 -12.68 -1.66 -13.96
N GLY A 555 -12.10 -2.39 -14.92
CA GLY A 555 -10.84 -2.02 -15.57
C GLY A 555 -9.59 -2.45 -14.81
N HIS A 556 -9.74 -3.17 -13.69
CA HIS A 556 -8.64 -3.59 -12.83
C HIS A 556 -7.48 -4.27 -13.59
N PHE A 557 -7.80 -5.26 -14.43
CA PHE A 557 -6.81 -5.96 -15.24
C PHE A 557 -6.01 -5.03 -16.16
N LEU A 558 -6.68 -4.03 -16.78
CA LEU A 558 -6.02 -3.07 -17.66
C LEU A 558 -5.10 -2.11 -16.90
N VAL A 559 -5.46 -1.75 -15.66
CA VAL A 559 -4.59 -0.96 -14.77
C VAL A 559 -3.35 -1.76 -14.39
N SER A 560 -3.51 -3.02 -13.95
CA SER A 560 -2.37 -3.90 -13.65
C SER A 560 -1.48 -4.12 -14.87
N ALA A 561 -2.08 -4.24 -16.06
CA ALA A 561 -1.36 -4.38 -17.31
C ALA A 561 -0.53 -3.12 -17.64
N LEU A 562 -1.10 -1.93 -17.45
CA LEU A 562 -0.39 -0.67 -17.62
C LEU A 562 0.79 -0.54 -16.64
N ASN A 563 0.57 -0.88 -15.37
CA ASN A 563 1.61 -0.87 -14.34
C ASN A 563 2.78 -1.80 -14.74
N GLU A 564 2.48 -3.01 -15.19
CA GLU A 564 3.51 -3.97 -15.66
C GLU A 564 4.25 -3.45 -16.91
N MET A 565 3.55 -2.82 -17.85
CA MET A 565 4.20 -2.21 -19.02
C MET A 565 5.18 -1.10 -18.62
N ILE A 566 4.85 -0.29 -17.62
CA ILE A 566 5.75 0.76 -17.10
C ILE A 566 6.95 0.11 -16.38
N ALA A 567 6.73 -0.92 -15.57
CA ALA A 567 7.81 -1.66 -14.90
C ALA A 567 8.77 -2.31 -15.91
N ILE A 568 8.28 -2.92 -16.99
CA ILE A 568 9.12 -3.46 -18.05
C ILE A 568 9.98 -2.37 -18.71
N LYS A 569 9.42 -1.18 -18.96
CA LYS A 569 10.21 -0.05 -19.52
C LYS A 569 11.28 0.45 -18.56
N SER A 570 11.00 0.40 -17.25
CA SER A 570 11.98 0.68 -16.19
C SER A 570 13.10 -0.36 -16.19
N ASP A 571 12.77 -1.66 -16.21
CA ASP A 571 13.73 -2.77 -16.27
C ASP A 571 14.66 -2.66 -17.50
N LEU A 572 14.07 -2.34 -18.66
CA LEU A 572 14.81 -2.13 -19.92
C LEU A 572 15.57 -0.79 -19.97
N LYS A 573 15.41 0.08 -18.96
CA LYS A 573 16.05 1.40 -18.87
C LYS A 573 15.78 2.30 -20.07
N ILE A 574 14.53 2.26 -20.56
CA ILE A 574 14.08 3.01 -21.75
C ILE A 574 13.09 4.13 -21.42
N LEU A 575 12.70 4.35 -20.16
CA LEU A 575 11.86 5.50 -19.80
C LEU A 575 12.55 6.82 -20.15
N GLN A 576 11.80 7.72 -20.79
CA GLN A 576 12.29 9.00 -21.31
C GLN A 576 11.35 10.16 -20.92
N ASP A 577 11.93 11.34 -20.72
CA ASP A 577 11.18 12.59 -20.60
C ASP A 577 10.69 13.10 -21.98
N ARG A 578 10.01 14.25 -21.98
CA ARG A 578 9.49 14.91 -23.19
C ARG A 578 10.57 15.32 -24.20
N ASP A 579 11.81 15.51 -23.74
CA ASP A 579 12.97 15.90 -24.56
C ASP A 579 13.77 14.66 -25.01
N GLY A 580 13.32 13.45 -24.66
CA GLY A 580 13.97 12.19 -24.98
C GLY A 580 15.16 11.84 -24.08
N LYS A 581 15.39 12.57 -22.98
CA LYS A 581 16.42 12.20 -22.01
C LYS A 581 15.93 11.05 -21.16
N ARG A 582 16.85 10.15 -20.83
CA ARG A 582 16.54 8.98 -20.02
C ARG A 582 16.29 9.39 -18.56
N LEU A 583 15.22 8.86 -17.97
CA LEU A 583 14.96 8.89 -16.54
C LEU A 583 15.89 7.86 -15.86
N LYS A 584 17.10 8.29 -15.47
CA LYS A 584 18.15 7.38 -14.97
C LYS A 584 18.00 7.06 -13.48
N GLU A 585 17.53 8.03 -12.72
CA GLU A 585 17.56 8.01 -11.26
C GLU A 585 16.35 7.31 -10.65
N TYR A 586 15.37 6.93 -11.47
CA TYR A 586 14.14 6.31 -11.01
C TYR A 586 14.03 4.84 -11.40
N HIS A 587 13.51 4.05 -10.47
CA HIS A 587 13.10 2.68 -10.66
C HIS A 587 11.59 2.58 -10.44
N CYS A 588 10.89 2.01 -11.43
CA CYS A 588 9.48 1.67 -11.34
C CYS A 588 9.32 0.16 -11.19
N GLU A 589 8.58 -0.26 -10.17
CA GLU A 589 8.19 -1.66 -9.95
C GLU A 589 6.71 -1.77 -9.55
N VAL A 590 6.11 -2.93 -9.75
CA VAL A 590 4.74 -3.20 -9.30
C VAL A 590 4.77 -4.01 -8.02
N VAL A 591 4.21 -3.47 -6.94
CA VAL A 591 4.15 -4.11 -5.62
C VAL A 591 2.72 -3.98 -5.09
N ASN A 592 2.12 -5.11 -4.71
CA ASN A 592 0.72 -5.17 -4.26
C ASN A 592 -0.23 -4.44 -5.22
N ASP A 593 -0.07 -4.70 -6.52
CA ASP A 593 -0.90 -4.16 -7.60
C ASP A 593 -0.82 -2.63 -7.80
N GLU A 594 0.07 -1.96 -7.07
CA GLU A 594 0.38 -0.55 -7.26
C GLU A 594 1.72 -0.38 -7.98
N LEU A 595 1.79 0.61 -8.87
CA LEU A 595 3.05 1.11 -9.36
C LEU A 595 3.76 1.89 -8.24
N ILE A 596 5.02 1.56 -8.02
CA ILE A 596 5.89 2.25 -7.09
C ILE A 596 7.07 2.81 -7.86
N VAL A 597 7.30 4.10 -7.69
CA VAL A 597 8.44 4.80 -8.25
C VAL A 597 9.36 5.20 -7.10
N THR A 598 10.62 4.78 -7.20
CA THR A 598 11.66 5.10 -6.21
C THR A 598 12.90 5.66 -6.89
N ASP A 599 13.72 6.40 -6.15
CA ASP A 599 15.05 6.80 -6.61
C ASP A 599 16.13 5.73 -6.38
N GLU A 600 17.39 6.02 -6.72
CA GLU A 600 18.52 5.09 -6.49
C GLU A 600 18.80 4.80 -5.00
N ASP A 601 18.43 5.72 -4.11
CA ASP A 601 18.53 5.56 -2.66
C ASP A 601 17.35 4.77 -2.06
N GLY A 602 16.31 4.54 -2.88
CA GLY A 602 15.10 3.82 -2.51
C GLY A 602 14.05 4.69 -1.83
N GLU A 603 14.18 6.02 -1.91
CA GLU A 603 13.17 6.99 -1.51
C GLU A 603 11.99 6.93 -2.47
N LEU A 604 10.78 7.18 -1.97
CA LEU A 604 9.60 7.31 -2.82
C LEU A 604 9.70 8.59 -3.67
N PHE A 605 9.33 8.49 -4.94
CA PHE A 605 9.25 9.65 -5.81
C PHE A 605 8.20 10.65 -5.31
N GLU A 606 8.61 11.90 -5.14
CA GLU A 606 7.74 13.03 -4.81
C GLU A 606 7.65 13.97 -6.02
N TYR A 607 6.44 14.28 -6.48
CA TYR A 607 6.26 15.27 -7.52
C TYR A 607 6.34 16.69 -6.95
N ILE A 608 7.34 17.46 -7.39
CA ILE A 608 7.53 18.86 -7.01
C ILE A 608 7.26 19.75 -8.24
N PRO A 609 6.10 20.43 -8.33
CA PRO A 609 5.67 21.13 -9.56
C PRO A 609 6.65 22.20 -10.09
N LYS A 610 7.45 22.80 -9.21
CA LYS A 610 8.42 23.85 -9.56
C LYS A 610 9.82 23.31 -9.79
N ASN A 611 10.04 22.02 -9.61
CA ASN A 611 11.34 21.41 -9.89
C ASN A 611 11.52 21.29 -11.42
N LYS A 612 12.72 21.60 -11.91
CA LYS A 612 13.08 21.57 -13.32
C LYS A 612 13.67 20.22 -13.76
N GLU A 613 13.82 19.29 -12.83
CA GLU A 613 14.32 17.92 -13.07
C GLU A 613 13.75 17.27 -14.33
#